data_AF-A0A7X4IYQ0-F1
#
_entry.id   AF-A0A7X4IYQ0-F1
#
_cell.length_a   1.000
_cell.length_b   1.000
_cell.length_c   1.000
_cell.angle_alpha   90.00
_cell.angle_beta   90.00
_cell.angle_gamma   90.00
#
_symmetry.space_group_name_H-M   'P 1'
#
loop_
_entity.id
_entity.type
_entity.pdbx_description
1 polymer ?
#
loop_
_entity_poly.entity_id
_entity_poly.type
_entity_poly.pdbx_seq_one_letter_code
_entity_poly.pdbx_strand_id
1 'polypeptide(L)' 'MHSGSASASRKKSARKRADGPRKAELDKVDAVLDKISSRGIDSLTAEERDLLDRVSRQTRTN' A
#
# COMPACT_ATOMS: atom_id res chain seq x y z
N MET A 1 0.67 -42.78 -8.89
CA MET A 1 -0.51 -41.93 -8.60
C MET A 1 -0.43 -41.52 -7.15
N HIS A 2 -0.19 -40.23 -6.86
CA HIS A 2 -0.69 -39.45 -5.71
C HIS A 2 -0.35 -37.99 -6.01
N SER A 3 -1.37 -37.28 -6.48
CA SER A 3 -1.39 -35.84 -6.74
C SER A 3 -1.37 -35.05 -5.44
N GLY A 4 -0.82 -33.83 -5.45
CA GLY A 4 -0.90 -32.94 -4.30
C GLY A 4 -0.21 -31.58 -4.49
N SER A 5 -0.79 -30.74 -5.35
CA SER A 5 -0.51 -29.30 -5.39
C SER A 5 -0.79 -28.66 -4.03
N ALA A 6 0.19 -27.94 -3.48
CA ALA A 6 -0.04 -26.94 -2.45
C ALA A 6 0.90 -25.76 -2.70
N SER A 7 0.40 -24.85 -3.55
CA SER A 7 0.79 -23.44 -3.59
C SER A 7 0.57 -22.86 -2.19
N ALA A 8 1.59 -22.90 -1.36
CA ALA A 8 1.58 -22.23 -0.07
C ALA A 8 1.90 -20.75 -0.30
N SER A 9 0.85 -20.00 -0.61
CA SER A 9 0.72 -18.56 -0.39
C SER A 9 1.59 -18.15 0.79
N ARG A 10 2.77 -17.59 0.50
CA ARG A 10 3.64 -17.00 1.52
C ARG A 10 2.92 -15.77 2.01
N LYS A 11 2.14 -16.02 3.07
CA LYS A 11 1.45 -15.07 3.94
C LYS A 11 2.15 -13.73 3.87
N LYS A 12 1.46 -12.78 3.24
CA LYS A 12 1.64 -11.33 3.32
C LYS A 12 2.06 -11.04 4.76
N SER A 13 3.35 -10.80 4.94
CA SER A 13 3.95 -10.56 6.24
C SER A 13 3.28 -9.31 6.79
N ALA A 14 2.27 -9.52 7.63
CA ALA A 14 1.63 -8.50 8.43
C ALA A 14 2.71 -7.98 9.39
N ARG A 15 3.54 -7.08 8.88
CA ARG A 15 4.56 -6.37 9.63
C ARG A 15 3.81 -5.46 10.58
N LYS A 16 3.51 -6.03 11.74
CA LYS A 16 3.14 -5.34 12.97
C LYS A 16 4.33 -4.43 13.35
N ARG A 17 4.46 -3.28 12.69
CA ARG A 17 5.57 -2.34 12.88
C ARG A 17 4.99 -0.98 13.24
N ALA A 18 5.17 -0.63 14.51
CA ALA A 18 5.19 0.71 15.10
C ALA A 18 3.94 1.58 14.88
N ASP A 19 3.08 1.61 15.89
CA ASP A 19 2.03 2.61 16.05
C ASP A 19 2.68 3.99 16.21
N GLY A 20 2.71 4.76 15.13
CA GLY A 20 3.26 6.10 15.08
C GLY A 20 2.60 6.90 13.96
N PRO A 21 2.63 8.24 14.00
CA PRO A 21 1.93 9.09 13.03
C PRO A 21 2.28 8.74 11.57
N ARG A 22 3.54 8.34 11.33
CA ARG A 22 4.03 7.90 10.03
C ARG A 22 3.35 6.62 9.51
N LYS A 23 2.93 5.71 10.39
CA LYS A 23 2.24 4.48 10.00
C LYS A 23 0.84 4.79 9.47
N ALA A 24 0.12 5.70 10.13
CA ALA A 24 -1.20 6.14 9.68
C ALA A 24 -1.16 6.83 8.30
N GLU A 25 -0.09 7.57 8.00
CA GLU A 25 0.12 8.13 6.66
C GLU A 25 0.39 7.04 5.62
N LEU A 26 1.21 6.03 5.95
CA LEU A 26 1.49 4.90 5.06
C LEU A 26 0.25 4.02 4.82
N ASP A 27 -0.57 3.77 5.84
CA ASP A 27 -1.85 3.04 5.70
C ASP A 27 -2.81 3.78 4.75
N LYS A 28 -2.84 5.11 4.81
CA LYS A 28 -3.62 5.93 3.86
C LYS A 28 -3.05 5.82 2.44
N VAL A 29 -1.73 5.85 2.27
CA VAL A 29 -1.09 5.65 0.96
C VAL A 29 -1.46 4.28 0.39
N ASP A 30 -1.39 3.21 1.18
CA ASP A 30 -1.76 1.86 0.73
C ASP A 30 -3.23 1.79 0.26
N ALA A 31 -4.16 2.43 0.99
CA ALA A 31 -5.56 2.51 0.57
C ALA A 31 -5.73 3.28 -0.75
N VAL A 32 -4.96 4.36 -0.94
CA VAL A 32 -4.96 5.14 -2.18
C VAL A 32 -4.39 4.32 -3.35
N LEU A 33 -3.32 3.56 -3.14
CA LEU A 33 -2.74 2.67 -4.16
C LEU A 33 -3.70 1.54 -4.56
N ASP A 34 -4.41 0.96 -3.59
CA ASP A 34 -5.42 -0.07 -3.86
C ASP A 34 -6.58 0.48 -4.70
N LYS A 35 -7.02 1.71 -4.39
CA LYS A 35 -8.03 2.43 -5.16
C LYS A 35 -7.58 2.71 -6.60
N ILE A 36 -6.34 3.18 -6.80
CA ILE A 36 -5.77 3.38 -8.15
C ILE A 36 -5.72 2.05 -8.90
N SER A 37 -5.28 0.98 -8.23
CA SER A 37 -5.21 -0.35 -8.84
C SER A 37 -6.59 -0.87 -9.25
N SER A 38 -7.65 -0.50 -8.53
CA SER A 38 -9.02 -0.99 -8.75
C SER A 38 -9.81 -0.13 -9.74
N ARG A 39 -9.60 1.19 -9.73
CA ARG A 39 -10.45 2.18 -10.42
C ARG A 39 -9.69 3.09 -11.39
N GLY A 40 -8.37 3.03 -11.41
CA GLY A 40 -7.52 3.93 -12.17
C GLY A 40 -7.22 5.24 -11.43
N ILE A 41 -6.25 5.98 -11.96
CA ILE A 41 -5.70 7.19 -11.33
C ILE A 41 -6.68 8.37 -11.28
N ASP A 42 -7.68 8.35 -12.16
CA ASP A 42 -8.73 9.38 -12.24
C ASP A 42 -9.68 9.36 -11.04
N SER A 43 -9.71 8.24 -10.30
CA SER A 43 -10.52 8.07 -9.10
C SER A 43 -9.99 8.81 -7.86
N LEU A 44 -8.82 9.43 -7.96
CA LEU A 44 -8.17 10.14 -6.85
C LEU A 44 -8.77 11.52 -6.57
N THR A 45 -9.00 11.83 -5.30
CA THR A 45 -9.33 13.18 -4.84
C THR A 45 -8.07 14.07 -4.78
N ALA A 46 -8.26 15.38 -4.62
CA ALA A 46 -7.16 16.32 -4.47
C ALA A 46 -6.30 16.00 -3.23
N GLU A 47 -6.92 15.60 -2.12
CA GLU A 47 -6.23 15.24 -0.88
C GLU A 47 -5.40 13.95 -1.01
N GLU A 48 -5.93 12.95 -1.73
CA GLU A 48 -5.21 11.69 -1.98
C GLU A 48 -3.98 11.92 -2.88
N ARG A 49 -4.09 12.83 -3.87
CA ARG A 49 -2.96 13.24 -4.71
C ARG A 49 -1.89 13.99 -3.91
N ASP A 50 -2.30 14.91 -3.04
CA ASP A 50 -1.38 15.66 -2.19
C ASP A 50 -0.62 14.74 -1.22
N LEU A 51 -1.31 13.75 -0.64
CA LEU A 51 -0.69 12.72 0.19
C LEU A 51 0.39 11.94 -0.57
N LEU A 52 0.08 11.48 -1.78
CA LEU A 52 1.05 10.78 -2.64
C LEU A 52 2.23 11.67 -3.00
N ASP A 53 2.00 12.95 -3.31
CA ASP A 53 3.07 13.90 -3.64
C ASP A 53 4.02 14.12 -2.45
N ARG A 54 3.47 14.34 -1.25
CA ARG A 54 4.27 14.47 -0.01
C ARG A 54 5.13 13.24 0.24
N VAL A 55 4.55 12.05 0.16
CA VAL A 55 5.27 10.80 0.43
C VAL A 55 6.29 10.49 -0.67
N SER A 56 5.97 10.81 -1.93
CA SER A 56 6.90 10.70 -3.07
C SER A 56 8.16 11.55 -2.87
N ARG A 57 8.00 12.82 -2.46
CA ARG A 57 9.14 13.70 -2.12
C ARG A 57 9.96 13.17 -0.95
N GLN A 58 9.27 12.69 0.09
CA GLN A 58 9.93 12.18 1.30
C GLN A 58 10.72 10.88 1.03
N THR A 59 10.25 10.05 0.11
CA THR A 59 10.92 8.79 -0.28
C THR A 59 12.10 9.03 -1.21
N ARG A 60 12.05 10.04 -2.10
CA ARG A 60 13.14 10.37 -3.03
C ARG A 60 14.38 10.95 -2.34
N THR A 61 14.23 11.53 -1.15
CA THR A 61 15.29 12.24 -0.44
C THR A 61 16.07 11.32 0.52
N ASN A 62 15.70 10.03 0.60
CA ASN A 62 16.36 9.00 1.42
C ASN A 62 17.09 8.00 0.51
#